data_AF-A0A977Q3P8-F1
#
_entry.id   AF-A0A977Q3P8-F1
#
_cell.length_a   1.000
_cell.length_b   1.000
_cell.length_c   1.000
_cell.angle_alpha   90.00
_cell.angle_beta   90.00
_cell.angle_gamma   90.00
#
_symmetry.space_group_name_H-M   'P 1'
#
loop_
_entity.id
_entity.type
_entity.pdbx_description
1 polymer ?
#
loop_
_entity_poly.entity_id
_entity_poly.type
_entity_poly.pdbx_seq_one_letter_code
_entity_poly.pdbx_strand_id
1 'polypeptide(L)'
;MKKAIVLTYDLGLKGDYNGLYTWLDNLEAKECGNNVAVFVMNFKKNDFDSICEELKREITNNVKLEQNDRIYVILRDSKGMMKGSFIFGGRKRSPWEGFSTKQTNSQDNF
;
A
#
# COMPACT_ATOMS: atom_id res chain seq x y z
N MET A 1 6.08 16.26 -8.72
CA MET A 1 4.61 16.24 -8.51
C MET A 1 4.33 15.75 -7.10
N LYS A 2 3.71 16.57 -6.25
CA LYS A 2 3.44 16.23 -4.84
C LYS A 2 2.21 15.30 -4.76
N LYS A 3 2.33 14.16 -4.08
CA LYS A 3 1.24 13.18 -3.92
C LYS A 3 1.11 12.72 -2.48
N ALA A 4 -0.11 12.77 -1.96
CA ALA A 4 -0.46 12.10 -0.71
C ALA A 4 -0.66 10.61 -0.99
N ILE A 5 0.02 9.78 -0.21
CA ILE A 5 -0.01 8.32 -0.30
C ILE A 5 -0.59 7.80 1.01
N VAL A 6 -1.60 6.94 0.91
CA VAL A 6 -2.00 6.07 2.02
C VAL A 6 -1.34 4.73 1.78
N LEU A 7 -0.55 4.26 2.74
CA LEU A 7 0.15 2.99 2.68
C LEU A 7 -0.38 2.10 3.79
N THR A 8 -0.79 0.88 3.43
CA THR A 8 -1.08 -0.17 4.39
C THR A 8 -0.06 -1.28 4.25
N TYR A 9 0.34 -1.86 5.37
CA TYR A 9 1.38 -2.87 5.42
C TYR A 9 0.97 -4.08 6.26
N ASP A 10 1.56 -5.22 5.95
CA ASP A 10 1.57 -6.43 6.77
C ASP A 10 2.85 -7.18 6.43
N LEU A 11 3.85 -7.07 7.30
CA LEU A 11 5.15 -7.73 7.13
C LEU A 11 5.24 -9.03 7.98
N GLY A 12 4.09 -9.56 8.43
CA GLY A 12 4.06 -10.68 9.37
C GLY A 12 4.72 -10.36 10.72
N LEU A 13 5.12 -11.40 11.46
CA LEU A 13 5.72 -11.23 12.80
C LEU A 13 7.22 -10.92 12.78
N LYS A 14 7.91 -11.28 11.70
CA LYS A 14 9.37 -11.17 11.56
C LYS A 14 9.80 -10.15 10.51
N GLY A 15 8.85 -9.40 9.95
CA GLY A 15 9.14 -8.40 8.94
C GLY A 15 10.05 -7.29 9.45
N ASP A 16 10.68 -6.60 8.50
CA ASP A 16 11.58 -5.49 8.79
C ASP A 16 10.83 -4.21 9.17
N TYR A 17 10.13 -4.25 10.32
CA TYR A 17 9.45 -3.08 10.86
C TYR A 17 10.41 -1.96 11.21
N ASN A 18 11.65 -2.28 11.59
CA ASN A 18 12.64 -1.26 11.88
C ASN A 18 12.98 -0.45 10.63
N GLY A 19 13.24 -1.11 9.50
CA GLY A 19 13.45 -0.46 8.21
C GLY A 19 12.23 0.33 7.76
N LEU A 20 11.03 -0.26 7.85
CA LEU A 20 9.79 0.40 7.47
C LEU A 20 9.52 1.66 8.31
N TYR A 21 9.63 1.56 9.63
CA TYR A 21 9.35 2.68 10.53
C TYR A 21 10.40 3.77 10.41
N THR A 22 11.68 3.42 10.22
CA THR A 22 12.72 4.40 9.92
C THR A 22 12.42 5.16 8.63
N TRP A 23 11.99 4.46 7.57
CA TRP A 23 11.63 5.09 6.30
C TRP A 23 10.41 6.00 6.42
N LEU A 24 9.38 5.56 7.14
CA LEU A 24 8.17 6.36 7.38
C LEU A 24 8.46 7.60 8.24
N ASP A 25 9.33 7.49 9.26
CA ASP A 25 9.75 8.60 10.11
C ASP A 25 10.50 9.66 9.30
N ASN A 26 11.44 9.25 8.43
CA ASN A 26 12.14 10.16 7.52
C ASN A 26 11.20 10.93 6.55
N LEU A 27 10.02 10.37 6.27
CA LEU A 27 8.98 10.99 5.43
C LEU A 27 8.01 11.86 6.24
N GLU A 28 8.21 11.98 7.56
CA GLU A 28 7.28 12.61 8.50
C GLU A 28 5.85 12.03 8.35
N ALA A 29 5.77 10.72 8.14
CA ALA A 29 4.51 10.04 7.94
C ALA A 29 3.62 10.14 9.18
N LYS A 30 2.31 10.27 8.96
CA LYS A 30 1.30 10.23 10.02
C LYS A 30 0.82 8.81 10.21
N GLU A 31 0.86 8.35 11.46
CA GLU A 31 0.20 7.12 11.91
C GLU A 31 -1.32 7.27 11.79
N CYS A 32 -2.01 6.25 11.28
CA CYS A 32 -3.45 6.25 11.00
C CYS A 32 -4.10 4.91 11.37
N GLY A 33 -3.53 4.20 12.35
CA GLY A 33 -3.86 2.83 12.74
C GLY A 33 -2.61 1.94 12.70
N ASN A 34 -2.69 0.80 13.41
CA ASN A 34 -1.57 -0.15 13.63
C ASN A 34 -0.76 -0.51 12.38
N ASN A 35 -1.38 -0.49 11.21
CA ASN A 35 -0.78 -0.91 9.96
C ASN A 35 -1.08 0.03 8.78
N VAL A 36 -1.36 1.30 9.08
CA VAL A 36 -1.71 2.33 8.09
C VAL A 36 -0.93 3.60 8.35
N ALA A 37 -0.27 4.12 7.32
CA ALA A 37 0.45 5.39 7.36
C ALA A 37 0.04 6.29 6.20
N VAL A 38 0.09 7.60 6.42
CA VAL A 38 -0.13 8.61 5.38
C VAL A 38 1.05 9.55 5.31
N PHE A 39 1.62 9.72 4.12
CA PHE A 39 2.75 10.62 3.90
C PHE A 39 2.64 11.31 2.54
N VAL A 40 3.52 12.26 2.30
CA VAL A 40 3.56 13.02 1.06
C VAL A 40 4.94 12.95 0.43
N MET A 41 5.00 12.54 -0.84
CA MET A 41 6.24 12.44 -1.60
C MET A 41 6.15 13.21 -2.92
N ASN A 42 7.31 13.59 -3.45
CA ASN A 42 7.45 14.24 -4.74
C ASN A 42 7.89 13.21 -5.79
N PHE A 43 7.06 13.01 -6.81
CA PHE A 43 7.32 12.08 -7.90
C PHE A 43 7.68 12.81 -9.20
N LYS A 44 8.51 12.20 -10.03
CA LYS A 44 8.85 12.76 -11.35
C LYS A 44 7.67 12.69 -12.32
N LYS A 45 6.91 11.60 -12.26
CA LYS A 45 5.73 11.34 -13.09
C LYS A 45 4.45 11.41 -12.27
N ASN A 46 3.32 11.57 -12.96
CA ASN A 46 2.00 11.78 -12.33
C ASN A 46 1.02 10.62 -12.57
N ASP A 47 1.40 9.63 -13.35
CA ASP A 47 0.60 8.42 -13.57
C ASP A 47 0.78 7.42 -12.41
N PHE A 48 -0.29 6.68 -12.13
CA PHE A 48 -0.37 5.77 -10.99
C PHE A 48 0.70 4.68 -11.04
N ASP A 49 0.93 4.08 -12.21
CA ASP A 49 1.85 2.96 -12.37
C ASP A 49 3.30 3.40 -12.15
N SER A 50 3.72 4.53 -12.73
CA SER A 50 5.07 5.07 -12.49
C SER A 50 5.31 5.45 -11.03
N ILE A 51 4.29 5.97 -10.33
CA ILE A 51 4.37 6.27 -8.89
C ILE A 51 4.54 4.97 -8.09
N CYS A 52 3.76 3.93 -8.41
CA CYS A 52 3.89 2.61 -7.79
C CYS A 52 5.29 2.02 -7.99
N GLU A 53 5.87 2.11 -9.18
CA GLU A 53 7.24 1.64 -9.45
C GLU A 53 8.31 2.44 -8.69
N GLU A 54 8.09 3.75 -8.50
CA GLU A 54 8.97 4.58 -7.66
C GLU A 54 8.87 4.20 -6.18
N LEU A 55 7.65 4.01 -5.66
CA LEU A 55 7.43 3.53 -4.30
C LEU A 55 8.02 2.14 -4.06
N LYS A 56 7.93 1.22 -5.03
CA LYS A 56 8.58 -0.09 -4.94
C LYS A 56 10.08 0.05 -4.70
N ARG A 57 10.76 0.88 -5.49
CA ARG A 57 12.21 1.12 -5.34
C ARG A 57 12.55 1.73 -3.99
N GLU A 58 11.84 2.76 -3.58
CA GLU A 58 12.04 3.44 -2.29
C GLU A 58 11.90 2.47 -1.13
N ILE A 59 10.87 1.63 -1.15
CA ILE A 59 10.64 0.63 -0.10
C ILE A 59 11.75 -0.43 -0.13
N THR A 60 12.11 -1.00 -1.28
CA THR A 60 13.18 -2.02 -1.34
C THR A 60 14.56 -1.49 -0.93
N ASN A 61 14.79 -0.19 -1.03
CA ASN A 61 16.04 0.44 -0.59
C ASN A 61 16.11 0.60 0.93
N ASN A 62 14.97 0.64 1.62
CA ASN A 62 14.90 0.93 3.05
C ASN A 62 14.35 -0.22 3.91
N VAL A 63 13.65 -1.17 3.29
CA VAL A 63 12.91 -2.26 3.96
C VAL A 63 13.28 -3.59 3.32
N LYS A 64 13.74 -4.53 4.15
CA LYS A 64 13.98 -5.91 3.72
C LYS A 64 12.65 -6.66 3.67
N LEU A 65 12.14 -6.87 2.46
CA LEU A 65 10.88 -7.55 2.23
C LEU A 65 11.07 -9.06 1.99
N GLU A 66 10.17 -9.83 2.57
CA GLU A 66 10.04 -11.28 2.40
C GLU A 66 8.86 -11.63 1.47
N GLN A 67 8.80 -12.88 1.00
CA GLN A 67 7.81 -13.34 0.03
C GLN A 67 6.35 -13.10 0.47
N ASN A 68 6.07 -13.15 1.77
CA ASN A 68 4.72 -13.03 2.32
C ASN A 68 4.36 -11.61 2.76
N ASP A 69 5.29 -10.67 2.63
CA ASP A 69 5.06 -9.29 3.00
C ASP A 69 4.10 -8.64 2.01
N ARG A 70 3.21 -7.81 2.54
CA ARG A 70 2.14 -7.16 1.78
C ARG A 70 2.18 -5.69 2.03
N ILE A 71 2.23 -4.92 0.94
CA ILE A 71 2.10 -3.48 0.99
C ILE A 71 1.12 -3.06 -0.10
N TYR A 72 0.07 -2.37 0.33
CA TYR A 72 -0.96 -1.82 -0.53
C TYR A 72 -0.92 -0.30 -0.43
N VAL A 73 -1.02 0.37 -1.56
CA VAL A 73 -1.01 1.83 -1.62
C VAL A 73 -2.29 2.34 -2.23
N ILE A 74 -2.74 3.50 -1.74
CA ILE A 74 -3.88 4.23 -2.27
C ILE A 74 -3.44 5.67 -2.52
N LEU A 75 -3.71 6.18 -3.71
CA LEU A 75 -3.46 7.57 -4.07
C LEU A 75 -4.40 8.06 -5.17
N ARG A 76 -4.46 9.38 -5.36
CA ARG A 76 -5.16 9.97 -6.51
C ARG A 76 -4.28 9.89 -7.75
N ASP A 77 -4.84 9.33 -8.83
CA ASP A 77 -4.19 9.29 -10.14
C ASP A 77 -4.15 10.69 -10.78
N SER A 78 -3.69 10.76 -12.03
CA SER A 78 -3.59 12.02 -12.79
C SER A 78 -4.95 12.66 -13.08
N LYS A 79 -6.06 11.92 -13.01
CA LYS A 79 -7.43 12.39 -13.20
C LYS A 79 -8.12 12.74 -11.88
N GLY A 80 -7.42 12.61 -10.75
CA GLY A 80 -7.98 12.84 -9.42
C GLY A 80 -8.79 11.67 -8.86
N MET A 81 -8.88 10.55 -9.59
CA MET A 81 -9.58 9.34 -9.17
C MET A 81 -8.75 8.60 -8.14
N MET A 82 -9.40 8.10 -7.08
CA MET A 82 -8.75 7.24 -6.12
C MET A 82 -8.44 5.89 -6.77
N LYS A 83 -7.17 5.49 -6.74
CA LYS A 83 -6.72 4.17 -7.15
C LYS A 83 -5.90 3.54 -6.05
N GLY A 84 -5.94 2.22 -5.97
CA GLY A 84 -5.07 1.48 -5.07
C GLY A 84 -4.65 0.14 -5.65
N SER A 85 -3.45 -0.29 -5.28
CA SER A 85 -2.88 -1.56 -5.73
C SER A 85 -1.92 -2.12 -4.71
N PHE A 86 -1.75 -3.44 -4.73
CA PHE A 86 -0.62 -4.08 -4.07
C PHE A 86 0.64 -3.75 -4.85
N ILE A 87 1.61 -3.17 -4.17
CA ILE A 87 2.96 -3.00 -4.73
C ILE A 87 3.90 -4.13 -4.29
N PHE A 88 3.56 -4.82 -3.19
CA PHE A 88 4.19 -6.06 -2.75
C PHE A 88 3.13 -7.03 -2.22
N GLY A 89 3.33 -8.33 -2.46
CA GLY A 89 2.39 -9.38 -2.07
C GLY A 89 1.08 -9.33 -2.83
N GLY A 90 -0.01 -9.79 -2.18
CA GLY A 90 -1.32 -9.86 -2.82
C GLY A 90 -2.50 -10.01 -1.87
N ARG A 91 -3.70 -10.01 -2.46
CA ARG A 91 -4.95 -10.17 -1.73
C ARG A 91 -5.06 -11.60 -1.18
N LYS A 92 -5.38 -11.73 0.10
CA LYS A 92 -5.79 -13.01 0.70
C LYS A 92 -7.30 -13.17 0.55
N ARG A 93 -7.79 -14.40 0.77
CA ARG A 93 -9.23 -14.65 0.91
C ARG A 93 -9.83 -13.67 1.92
N SER A 94 -10.96 -13.07 1.57
CA SER A 94 -11.60 -12.06 2.41
C SER A 94 -12.00 -12.69 3.75
N PRO A 95 -11.62 -12.13 4.91
CA PRO A 95 -11.97 -12.70 6.21
C PRO A 95 -13.47 -12.79 6.48
N TRP A 96 -14.27 -11.95 5.83
CA TRP A 96 -15.73 -11.92 5.90
C TRP A 96 -16.41 -12.83 4.86
N GLU A 97 -15.65 -13.57 4.04
CA GLU A 97 -16.23 -14.51 3.10
C GLU A 97 -17.00 -15.61 3.85
N GLY A 98 -18.24 -15.87 3.45
CA GLY A 98 -19.13 -16.83 4.12
C GLY A 98 -19.92 -16.26 5.32
N PHE A 99 -19.68 -15.02 5.74
CA PHE A 99 -20.44 -14.38 6.83
C PHE A 99 -21.76 -13.73 6.37
N SER A 100 -21.99 -13.60 5.06
CA SER A 100 -23.21 -13.03 4.48
C SER A 100 -24.10 -14.12 3.91
N THR A 101 -25.42 -13.98 4.08
CA THR A 101 -26.45 -14.85 3.48
C THR A 101 -26.89 -14.40 2.09
N LYS A 102 -26.28 -13.35 1.51
CA LYS A 102 -26.62 -12.87 0.16
C LYS A 102 -26.24 -13.94 -0.88
N GLN A 103 -27.20 -14.36 -1.71
CA GLN A 103 -26.95 -15.22 -2.86
C GLN A 103 -25.95 -14.53 -3.81
N THR A 104 -24.85 -15.23 -4.12
CA THR A 104 -23.75 -14.72 -4.94
C THR A 104 -24.18 -14.61 -6.40
N ASN A 105 -24.36 -13.38 -6.90
CA ASN A 105 -24.23 -13.10 -8.34
C ASN A 105 -22.78 -12.70 -8.58
N SER A 106 -21.97 -13.65 -9.04
CA SER A 106 -20.53 -13.49 -9.24
C SER A 106 -20.25 -12.57 -10.44
N GLN A 107 -20.09 -11.28 -10.20
CA GLN A 107 -19.32 -10.38 -11.06
C GLN A 107 -18.47 -9.48 -10.16
N ASP A 108 -17.19 -9.83 -10.03
CA ASP A 108 -16.21 -8.97 -9.40
C ASP A 108 -15.91 -7.80 -10.35
N ASN A 109 -16.34 -6.59 -9.96
CA ASN A 109 -16.02 -5.34 -10.65
C ASN A 109 -15.21 -4.44 -9.71
N PHE A 110 -13.92 -4.73 -9.53
CA PHE A 110 -12.94 -3.82 -8.90
C PHE A 110 -11.59 -3.92 -9.58
#